data_AF-A0A3M0XQ93-F1
#
_entry.id   AF-A0A3M0XQ93-F1
#
_cell.length_a   1.000
_cell.length_b   1.000
_cell.length_c   1.000
_cell.angle_alpha   90.00
_cell.angle_beta   90.00
_cell.angle_gamma   90.00
#
_symmetry.space_group_name_H-M   'P 1'
#
loop_
_entity.id
_entity.type
_entity.pdbx_description
1 polymer ?
#
loop_
_entity_poly.entity_id
_entity_poly.type
_entity_poly.pdbx_seq_one_letter_code
_entity_poly.pdbx_strand_id
1 'polypeptide(L)' 'MVSGPLPVADYTATIRVREAPEGGCTVEWSSTFTPAGAPENDAVAAIRGVYEAGFENLRKMFGD' A
#
# COMPACT_ATOMS: atom_id res chain seq x y z
N MET A 1 -0.48 -21.14 -3.97
CA MET A 1 -0.78 -19.75 -4.36
C MET A 1 -1.58 -19.13 -3.25
N VAL A 2 -1.17 -17.97 -2.72
CA VAL A 2 -2.00 -17.22 -1.78
C VAL A 2 -3.08 -16.53 -2.62
N SER A 3 -4.35 -16.92 -2.44
CA SER A 3 -5.49 -16.24 -3.04
C SER A 3 -6.07 -15.24 -2.04
N GLY A 4 -6.38 -14.04 -2.50
CA GLY A 4 -6.97 -12.98 -1.70
C GLY A 4 -8.13 -12.30 -2.44
N PRO A 5 -8.90 -11.44 -1.75
CA PRO A 5 -10.06 -10.77 -2.34
C PRO A 5 -9.69 -9.65 -3.34
N LEU A 6 -8.41 -9.29 -3.44
CA LEU A 6 -7.93 -8.23 -4.33
C LEU A 6 -7.75 -8.77 -5.77
N PRO A 7 -8.07 -7.98 -6.81
CA PRO A 7 -7.99 -8.40 -8.21
C PRO A 7 -6.55 -8.34 -8.76
N VAL A 8 -5.62 -9.01 -8.07
CA VAL A 8 -4.18 -9.02 -8.41
C VAL A 8 -3.57 -10.42 -8.23
N ALA A 9 -2.56 -10.71 -9.04
CA ALA A 9 -1.69 -11.87 -8.92
C ALA A 9 -0.22 -11.43 -8.71
N ASP A 10 0.63 -12.37 -8.30
CA ASP A 10 2.08 -12.18 -8.14
C ASP A 10 2.47 -10.94 -7.32
N TYR A 11 1.64 -10.61 -6.31
CA TYR A 11 1.78 -9.42 -5.50
C TYR A 11 3.02 -9.50 -4.59
N THR A 12 3.91 -8.52 -4.70
CA THR A 12 5.05 -8.31 -3.81
C THR A 12 5.08 -6.85 -3.38
N ALA A 13 5.21 -6.59 -2.07
CA ALA A 13 5.25 -5.23 -1.54
C ALA A 13 6.41 -5.00 -0.58
N THR A 14 6.80 -3.74 -0.45
CA THR A 14 7.84 -3.27 0.47
C THR A 14 7.36 -2.01 1.16
N ILE A 15 7.48 -1.98 2.49
CA ILE A 15 7.31 -0.78 3.30
C ILE A 15 8.70 -0.36 3.80
N ARG A 16 9.03 0.91 3.68
CA ARG A 16 10.26 1.52 4.22
C ARG A 16 9.89 2.70 5.10
N VAL A 17 10.60 2.84 6.21
CA VAL A 17 10.50 3.98 7.11
C VAL A 17 11.84 4.71 7.08
N ARG A 18 11.81 6.02 6.90
CA ARG A 18 12.99 6.89 6.87
C ARG A 18 12.81 8.00 7.89
N GLU A 19 13.89 8.40 8.53
CA GLU A 19 13.88 9.59 9.37
C GLU A 19 13.58 10.83 8.52
N ALA A 20 12.70 11.71 9.02
CA ALA A 20 12.37 12.96 8.36
C ALA A 20 13.28 14.09 8.86
N PRO A 21 13.71 15.04 8.00
CA PRO A 21 14.68 16.07 8.37
C PRO A 21 14.28 16.97 9.56
N GLU A 22 12.98 17.15 9.80
CA GLU A 22 12.44 18.06 10.81
C GLU A 22 11.85 17.31 12.02
N GLY A 23 12.20 16.02 12.19
CA GLY A 23 11.61 15.12 13.17
C GLY A 23 10.45 14.30 12.61
N GLY A 24 10.15 13.16 13.24
CA GLY A 24 9.17 12.19 12.73
C GLY A 24 9.76 11.25 11.67
N CYS A 25 8.90 10.67 10.84
CA CYS A 25 9.34 9.74 9.80
C CYS A 25 8.52 9.86 8.50
N THR A 26 9.16 9.51 7.39
CA THR A 26 8.52 9.27 6.10
C THR A 26 8.32 7.77 5.93
N VAL A 27 7.08 7.35 5.71
CA VAL A 27 6.76 5.95 5.39
C VAL A 27 6.47 5.85 3.90
N GLU A 28 7.24 5.01 3.20
CA GLU A 28 7.09 4.70 1.79
C GLU A 28 6.57 3.27 1.65
N TRP A 29 5.47 3.08 0.91
CA TRP A 29 4.96 1.74 0.57
C TRP A 29 4.89 1.60 -0.95
N SER A 30 5.55 0.57 -1.48
CA SER A 30 5.49 0.20 -2.90
C SER A 30 5.09 -1.26 -3.08
N SER A 31 4.53 -1.58 -4.25
CA SER A 31 4.28 -2.96 -4.69
C SER A 31 4.45 -3.13 -6.18
N THR A 32 4.73 -4.37 -6.57
CA THR A 32 4.59 -4.88 -7.93
C THR A 32 3.53 -5.98 -7.94
N PHE A 33 2.67 -5.98 -8.94
CA PHE A 33 1.61 -6.97 -9.11
C PHE A 33 1.17 -7.04 -10.56
N THR A 34 0.46 -8.12 -10.91
CA THR A 34 -0.21 -8.28 -12.20
C THR A 34 -1.73 -8.16 -12.00
N PRO A 35 -2.45 -7.30 -12.75
CA PRO A 35 -3.91 -7.25 -12.69
C PRO A 35 -4.52 -8.61 -13.02
N ALA A 36 -5.46 -9.08 -12.20
CA ALA A 36 -6.10 -10.38 -12.38
C ALA A 36 -7.58 -10.32 -11.98
N GLY A 37 -8.47 -10.65 -12.92
CA GLY A 37 -9.92 -10.65 -12.66
C GLY A 37 -10.59 -9.27 -12.67
N ALA A 38 -9.85 -8.19 -12.94
CA ALA A 38 -10.38 -6.85 -13.19
C ALA A 38 -9.48 -6.06 -14.17
N PRO A 39 -9.98 -4.98 -14.78
CA PRO A 39 -9.16 -4.02 -15.52
C PRO A 39 -7.99 -3.47 -14.68
N GLU A 40 -6.88 -3.12 -15.33
CA GLU A 40 -5.68 -2.60 -14.66
C GLU A 40 -5.99 -1.41 -13.74
N ASN A 41 -6.80 -0.46 -14.20
CA ASN A 41 -7.17 0.72 -13.42
C ASN A 41 -7.90 0.34 -12.12
N ASP A 42 -8.76 -0.68 -12.15
CA ASP A 42 -9.50 -1.14 -10.97
C ASP A 42 -8.56 -1.86 -9.98
N ALA A 43 -7.61 -2.64 -10.49
CA ALA A 43 -6.57 -3.26 -9.67
C ALA A 43 -5.66 -2.22 -8.99
N VAL A 44 -5.24 -1.20 -9.74
CA VAL A 44 -4.45 -0.06 -9.21
C VAL A 44 -5.25 0.71 -8.16
N ALA A 45 -6.54 0.98 -8.42
CA ALA A 45 -7.41 1.66 -7.46
C ALA A 45 -7.58 0.86 -6.17
N ALA A 46 -7.79 -0.46 -6.27
CA ALA A 46 -7.92 -1.34 -5.12
C ALA A 46 -6.64 -1.34 -4.25
N ILE A 47 -5.46 -1.48 -4.86
CA ILE A 47 -4.18 -1.44 -4.13
C ILE A 47 -3.93 -0.05 -3.52
N ARG A 48 -4.27 1.03 -4.24
CA ARG A 48 -4.15 2.39 -3.71
C ARG A 48 -5.02 2.60 -2.46
N GLY A 49 -6.25 2.10 -2.47
CA GLY A 49 -7.14 2.16 -1.30
C GLY A 49 -6.56 1.47 -0.07
N VAL A 50 -5.83 0.36 -0.25
CA VAL A 50 -5.11 -0.31 0.85
C VAL A 50 -4.02 0.59 1.43
N TYR A 51 -3.25 1.28 0.59
CA TYR A 51 -2.21 2.21 1.04
C TYR A 51 -2.78 3.41 1.77
N GLU A 52 -3.83 4.03 1.22
CA GLU A 52 -4.50 5.17 1.82
C GLU A 52 -5.05 4.81 3.21
N ALA A 53 -5.78 3.69 3.33
CA ALA A 53 -6.30 3.22 4.61
C ALA A 53 -5.17 2.89 5.61
N GLY A 54 -4.08 2.29 5.14
CA GLY A 54 -2.91 2.00 5.96
C GLY A 54 -2.25 3.27 6.51
N PHE A 55 -1.97 4.25 5.65
CA PHE A 55 -1.38 5.53 6.05
C PHE A 55 -2.32 6.35 6.94
N GLU A 56 -3.61 6.35 6.67
CA GLU A 56 -4.60 7.01 7.52
C GLU A 56 -4.60 6.42 8.93
N ASN A 57 -4.57 5.09 9.05
CA ASN A 57 -4.49 4.42 10.34
C ASN A 57 -3.17 4.69 11.08
N LEU A 58 -2.04 4.67 10.37
CA LEU A 58 -0.75 5.04 10.97
C LEU A 58 -0.79 6.48 11.51
N ARG A 59 -1.38 7.41 10.76
CA ARG A 59 -1.55 8.80 11.21
C ARG A 59 -2.50 8.92 12.40
N LYS A 60 -3.57 8.13 12.47
CA LYS A 60 -4.47 8.11 13.64
C LYS A 60 -3.79 7.58 14.90
N MET A 61 -2.87 6.63 14.76
CA MET A 61 -2.19 5.99 15.88
C MET A 61 -0.98 6.80 16.39
N PHE A 62 -0.27 7.47 15.49
CA PHE A 62 1.05 8.06 15.76
C PHE A 62 1.23 9.48 15.22
N GLY A 63 0.27 10.02 14.49
CA GLY A 63 0.27 11.42 14.09
C GLY A 63 -0.26 12.25 15.26
N ASP A 64 0.57 13.16 15.75
CA ASP A 64 0.21 14.14 16.80
C ASP A 64 -0.99 15.02 16.40
#